data_AF-A0A6L8USI4-F1
#
_entry.id   AF-A0A6L8USI4-F1
#
_cell.length_a   1.000
_cell.length_b   1.000
_cell.length_c   1.000
_cell.angle_alpha   90.00
_cell.angle_beta   90.00
_cell.angle_gamma   90.00
#
_symmetry.space_group_name_H-M   'P 1'
#
loop_
_entity.id
_entity.type
_entity.pdbx_description
1 polymer ?
#
loop_
_entity_poly.entity_id
_entity_poly.type
_entity_poly.pdbx_seq_one_letter_code
_entity_poly.pdbx_strand_id
1 'polypeptide(L)'
;MDVIDNYIGSWMDFVGHILIIKKIDDIEVRVDFYPILGSKPVNRDLLGRTALSINMKGVLQEHGLQIELGEEGLGPTLEIKLTKENNHKLLEPSVVMGLYDEYEDDFGVPWIFPLSYYKEIED
;
A
#
# COMPACT_ATOMS: atom_id res chain seq x y z
N MET A 1 18.36 -23.55 -7.36
CA MET A 1 17.06 -22.90 -7.59
C MET A 1 16.98 -21.86 -6.51
N ASP A 2 17.50 -20.67 -6.79
CA ASP A 2 17.54 -19.60 -5.80
C ASP A 2 16.09 -19.26 -5.46
N VAL A 3 15.75 -19.45 -4.19
CA VAL A 3 14.51 -18.89 -3.63
C VAL A 3 14.75 -17.39 -3.66
N ILE A 4 14.32 -16.72 -4.72
CA ILE A 4 14.25 -15.26 -4.72
C ILE A 4 13.25 -14.97 -3.61
N ASP A 5 13.77 -14.46 -2.48
CA ASP A 5 12.96 -14.04 -1.36
C ASP A 5 12.17 -12.81 -1.83
N ASN A 6 11.06 -13.10 -2.50
CA ASN A 6 10.14 -12.14 -3.09
C ASN A 6 9.30 -11.45 -2.00
N TYR A 7 9.71 -11.50 -0.74
CA TYR A 7 8.97 -10.96 0.39
C TYR A 7 9.75 -9.80 1.00
N ILE A 8 9.15 -8.61 0.95
CA ILE A 8 9.73 -7.40 1.55
C ILE A 8 9.32 -7.30 3.02
N GLY A 9 8.11 -7.74 3.36
CA GLY A 9 7.62 -7.80 4.74
C GLY A 9 6.11 -7.69 4.85
N SER A 10 5.62 -7.97 6.05
CA SER A 10 4.27 -7.65 6.48
C SER A 10 4.34 -6.54 7.52
N TRP A 11 3.37 -5.64 7.47
CA TRP A 11 3.37 -4.41 8.23
C TRP A 11 1.99 -4.17 8.82
N MET A 12 1.92 -3.73 10.08
CA MET A 12 0.66 -3.49 10.78
C MET A 12 0.60 -2.09 11.35
N ASP A 13 -0.54 -1.42 11.21
CA ASP A 13 -0.80 -0.18 11.91
C ASP A 13 -1.34 -0.42 13.34
N PHE A 14 -1.67 0.65 14.06
CA PHE A 14 -2.14 0.55 15.44
C PHE A 14 -3.59 0.04 15.58
N VAL A 15 -4.36 0.01 14.50
CA VAL A 15 -5.77 -0.45 14.47
C VAL A 15 -5.85 -1.92 14.04
N GLY A 16 -4.77 -2.46 13.46
CA GLY A 16 -4.68 -3.84 13.00
C GLY A 16 -4.82 -4.00 11.49
N HIS A 17 -4.78 -2.90 10.71
CA HIS A 17 -4.71 -2.96 9.26
C HIS A 17 -3.34 -3.47 8.83
N ILE A 18 -3.31 -4.30 7.79
CA ILE A 18 -2.12 -5.04 7.37
C ILE A 18 -1.77 -4.71 5.93
N LEU A 19 -0.49 -4.39 5.70
CA LEU A 19 0.15 -4.30 4.39
C LEU A 19 1.13 -5.46 4.22
N ILE A 20 0.99 -6.21 3.13
CA ILE A 20 1.93 -7.26 2.73
C ILE A 20 2.57 -6.83 1.42
N ILE A 21 3.90 -6.76 1.39
CA ILE A 21 4.64 -6.27 0.23
C ILE A 21 5.51 -7.40 -0.31
N LYS A 22 5.33 -7.72 -1.60
CA LYS A 22 6.04 -8.78 -2.29
C LYS A 22 6.79 -8.22 -3.49
N LYS A 23 8.09 -8.50 -3.57
CA LYS A 23 8.94 -8.12 -4.69
C LYS A 23 8.58 -8.95 -5.94
N ILE A 24 8.48 -8.29 -7.09
CA ILE A 24 8.33 -8.92 -8.41
C ILE A 24 9.68 -8.90 -9.13
N ASP A 25 10.33 -7.73 -9.14
CA ASP A 25 11.70 -7.54 -9.61
C ASP A 25 12.37 -6.42 -8.81
N ASP A 26 13.54 -5.94 -9.24
CA ASP A 26 14.31 -4.91 -8.53
C ASP A 26 13.60 -3.56 -8.38
N ILE A 27 12.52 -3.32 -9.12
CA ILE A 27 11.78 -2.07 -9.17
C ILE A 27 10.30 -2.30 -8.80
N GLU A 28 9.67 -3.36 -9.31
CA GLU A 28 8.24 -3.61 -9.14
C GLU A 28 7.93 -4.50 -7.93
N VAL A 29 6.82 -4.18 -7.26
CA VAL A 29 6.26 -4.95 -6.15
C VAL A 29 4.76 -5.15 -6.33
N ARG A 30 4.21 -6.14 -5.61
CA ARG A 30 2.78 -6.30 -5.37
C ARG A 30 2.47 -6.01 -3.92
N VAL A 31 1.41 -5.25 -3.70
CA VAL A 31 0.94 -4.88 -2.37
C VAL A 31 -0.44 -5.44 -2.14
N ASP A 32 -0.58 -6.14 -1.02
CA ASP A 32 -1.86 -6.56 -0.48
C ASP A 32 -2.16 -5.74 0.77
N PHE A 33 -3.40 -5.26 0.88
CA PHE A 33 -3.93 -4.58 2.04
C PHE A 33 -5.14 -5.34 2.57
N TYR A 34 -5.15 -5.57 3.88
CA TYR A 34 -6.25 -6.20 4.60
C TYR A 34 -6.65 -5.33 5.78
N PRO A 35 -7.95 -5.07 5.98
CA PRO A 35 -8.39 -4.33 7.16
C PRO A 35 -8.02 -5.00 8.48
N ILE A 36 -8.02 -6.34 8.49
CA ILE A 36 -7.68 -7.19 9.63
C ILE A 36 -7.10 -8.48 9.04
N LEU A 37 -6.15 -9.13 9.71
CA LEU A 37 -5.60 -10.41 9.25
C LEU A 37 -6.70 -11.45 8.96
N GLY A 38 -6.65 -12.07 7.78
CA GLY A 38 -7.60 -13.09 7.36
C GLY A 38 -8.96 -12.56 6.89
N SER A 39 -9.14 -11.24 6.82
CA SER A 39 -10.34 -10.65 6.22
C SER A 39 -10.34 -10.78 4.70
N LYS A 40 -11.50 -10.56 4.08
CA LYS A 40 -11.59 -10.47 2.62
C LYS A 40 -10.98 -9.15 2.14
N PRO A 41 -10.38 -9.12 0.94
CA PRO A 41 -9.97 -7.88 0.29
C PRO A 41 -11.12 -6.88 0.22
N VAL A 42 -10.81 -5.60 0.40
CA VAL A 42 -11.77 -4.52 0.23
C VAL A 42 -11.99 -4.30 -1.26
N ASN A 43 -13.27 -4.24 -1.65
CA ASN A 43 -13.67 -3.84 -2.99
C ASN A 43 -13.95 -2.33 -2.99
N ARG A 44 -13.26 -1.59 -3.87
CA ARG A 44 -13.43 -0.16 -4.11
C ARG A 44 -14.08 0.06 -5.47
N ASP A 45 -14.99 1.02 -5.55
CA ASP A 45 -15.41 1.56 -6.83
C ASP A 45 -14.52 2.77 -7.15
N LEU A 46 -13.76 2.69 -8.23
CA LEU A 46 -12.87 3.75 -8.71
C LEU A 46 -13.18 3.95 -10.21
N LEU A 47 -13.67 5.13 -10.57
CA LEU A 47 -14.04 5.45 -11.96
C LEU A 47 -15.05 4.47 -12.58
N GLY A 48 -16.01 3.97 -11.78
CA GLY A 48 -17.00 2.98 -12.21
C GLY A 48 -16.43 1.57 -12.42
N ARG A 49 -15.27 1.28 -11.83
CA ARG A 49 -14.58 -0.01 -11.91
C ARG A 49 -14.29 -0.55 -10.52
N THR A 50 -14.37 -1.87 -10.39
CA THR A 50 -13.97 -2.59 -9.18
C THR A 50 -12.45 -2.66 -9.07
N ALA A 51 -11.89 -2.11 -7.98
CA ALA A 51 -10.49 -2.22 -7.60
C ALA A 51 -10.34 -2.92 -6.25
N LEU A 52 -9.63 -4.04 -6.22
CA LEU A 52 -9.40 -4.82 -5.01
C LEU A 52 -8.21 -4.25 -4.22
N SER A 53 -8.26 -4.36 -2.90
CA SER A 53 -7.11 -4.04 -2.02
C SER A 53 -5.96 -5.04 -2.07
N ILE A 54 -5.90 -5.91 -3.07
CA ILE A 54 -4.86 -6.94 -3.22
C ILE A 54 -4.29 -6.92 -4.63
N ASN A 55 -3.08 -7.44 -4.78
CA ASN A 55 -2.31 -7.41 -6.02
C ASN A 55 -2.14 -6.00 -6.60
N MET A 56 -2.17 -4.97 -5.75
CA MET A 56 -1.97 -3.60 -6.19
C MET A 56 -0.54 -3.45 -6.68
N LYS A 57 -0.36 -2.73 -7.79
CA LYS A 57 0.98 -2.47 -8.33
C LYS A 57 1.68 -1.47 -7.43
N GLY A 58 2.92 -1.77 -7.08
CA GLY A 58 3.81 -0.80 -6.46
C GLY A 58 5.15 -0.72 -7.19
N VAL A 59 5.80 0.42 -7.03
CA VAL A 59 7.12 0.72 -7.61
C VAL A 59 8.03 1.21 -6.48
N LEU A 60 9.12 0.50 -6.27
CA LEU A 60 10.19 0.91 -5.36
C LEU A 60 10.81 2.20 -5.86
N GLN A 61 10.92 3.16 -4.96
CA GLN A 61 11.56 4.45 -5.17
C GLN A 61 12.82 4.52 -4.28
N GLU A 62 13.72 5.47 -4.55
CA GLU A 62 14.97 5.62 -3.80
C GLU A 62 14.77 5.69 -2.27
N HIS A 63 13.63 6.24 -1.82
CA HIS A 63 13.32 6.46 -0.41
C HIS A 63 12.01 5.80 0.06
N GLY A 64 11.48 4.84 -0.71
CA GLY A 64 10.21 4.23 -0.34
C GLY A 64 9.54 3.43 -1.44
N LEU A 65 8.22 3.51 -1.47
CA LEU A 65 7.35 2.73 -2.33
C LEU A 65 6.19 3.63 -2.78
N GLN A 66 5.89 3.63 -4.07
CA GLN A 66 4.66 4.23 -4.60
C GLN A 66 3.70 3.11 -4.99
N ILE A 67 2.44 3.20 -4.59
CA ILE A 67 1.41 2.17 -4.81
C ILE A 67 0.27 2.80 -5.60
N GLU A 68 -0.15 2.13 -6.67
CA GLU A 68 -1.37 2.47 -7.39
C GLU A 68 -2.56 1.79 -6.73
N LEU A 69 -3.45 2.57 -6.11
CA LEU A 69 -4.58 2.05 -5.32
C LEU A 69 -5.80 1.69 -6.17
N GLY A 70 -5.70 1.86 -7.49
CA GLY A 70 -6.76 1.55 -8.46
C GLY A 70 -6.27 0.68 -9.60
N GLU A 71 -6.70 1.02 -10.80
CA GLU A 71 -6.20 0.36 -12.01
C GLU A 71 -4.83 0.91 -12.40
N GLU A 72 -4.01 0.03 -12.96
CA GLU A 72 -2.68 0.39 -13.44
C GLU A 72 -2.73 1.54 -14.45
N GLY A 73 -2.01 2.63 -14.16
CA GLY A 73 -1.92 3.85 -14.97
C GLY A 73 -3.09 4.82 -14.86
N LEU A 74 -4.12 4.51 -14.07
CA LEU A 74 -5.34 5.33 -13.93
C LEU A 74 -5.71 5.61 -12.47
N GLY A 75 -5.17 4.81 -11.55
CA GLY A 75 -5.49 4.89 -10.14
C GLY A 75 -4.76 6.02 -9.40
N PRO A 76 -5.31 6.46 -8.27
CA PRO A 76 -4.62 7.37 -7.36
C PRO A 76 -3.40 6.68 -6.76
N THR A 77 -2.36 7.46 -6.44
CA THR A 77 -1.07 6.91 -5.97
C THR A 77 -0.80 7.23 -4.51
N LEU A 78 -0.52 6.20 -3.71
CA LEU A 78 -0.06 6.31 -2.33
C LEU A 78 1.46 6.21 -2.30
N GLU A 79 2.12 7.21 -1.70
CA GLU A 79 3.53 7.09 -1.37
C GLU A 79 3.68 6.51 0.03
N ILE A 80 4.68 5.66 0.22
CA ILE A 80 5.06 5.11 1.50
C ILE A 80 6.57 5.30 1.64
N LYS A 81 6.99 6.07 2.63
CA LYS A 81 8.40 6.24 2.96
C LYS A 81 8.83 5.19 3.95
N LEU A 82 10.02 4.62 3.73
CA LEU A 82 10.65 3.76 4.73
C LEU A 82 11.45 4.64 5.69
N THR A 83 10.98 4.75 6.93
CA THR A 83 11.64 5.51 7.99
C THR A 83 12.15 4.60 9.10
N LYS A 84 13.03 5.13 9.95
CA LYS A 84 13.55 4.41 11.13
C LYS A 84 13.36 5.28 12.35
N GLU A 85 12.67 4.75 13.36
CA GLU A 85 12.49 5.40 14.66
C GLU A 85 12.92 4.41 15.76
N ASN A 86 13.83 4.83 16.63
CA ASN A 86 14.34 4.00 17.74
C ASN A 86 14.82 2.59 17.32
N ASN A 87 15.51 2.48 16.17
CA ASN A 87 15.95 1.23 15.53
C ASN A 87 14.83 0.32 14.97
N HIS A 88 13.57 0.75 15.00
CA HIS A 88 12.47 0.05 14.34
C HIS A 88 12.23 0.62 12.94
N LYS A 89 12.00 -0.25 11.95
CA LYS A 89 11.57 0.17 10.62
C LYS A 89 10.08 0.53 10.66
N LEU A 90 9.73 1.61 10.01
CA LEU A 90 8.36 2.10 9.87
C LEU A 90 8.06 2.40 8.41
N LEU A 91 6.82 2.13 8.02
CA LEU A 91 6.26 2.64 6.77
C LEU A 91 5.40 3.86 7.10
N GLU A 92 5.79 5.00 6.54
CA GLU A 92 5.08 6.28 6.67
C GLU A 92 4.30 6.56 5.38
N PRO A 93 2.99 6.31 5.36
CA PRO A 93 2.15 6.65 4.22
C PRO A 93 2.01 8.16 4.08
N SER A 94 2.19 8.66 2.86
CA SER A 94 1.92 10.04 2.48
C SER A 94 1.08 10.10 1.22
N VAL A 95 0.16 11.06 1.23
CA VAL A 95 -0.72 11.34 0.11
C VAL A 95 0.06 12.06 -1.00
N VAL A 96 -0.17 11.68 -2.25
CA VAL A 96 0.30 12.39 -3.46
C VAL A 96 -0.91 13.01 -4.18
N MET A 97 -0.67 13.99 -5.06
CA MET A 97 -1.74 14.55 -5.92
C MET A 97 -2.54 13.43 -6.60
N GLY A 98 -3.87 13.59 -6.58
CA GLY A 98 -4.83 12.61 -7.12
C GLY A 98 -5.45 11.67 -6.08
N LEU A 99 -4.94 11.62 -4.84
CA LEU A 99 -5.61 10.90 -3.74
C LEU A 99 -6.68 11.75 -3.01
N TYR A 100 -6.46 13.07 -2.95
CA TYR A 100 -7.39 14.05 -2.40
C TYR A 100 -7.22 15.35 -3.19
N ASP A 101 -8.14 15.63 -4.12
CA ASP A 101 -8.37 16.99 -4.56
C ASP A 101 -9.76 17.43 -4.12
N GLU A 102 -9.89 18.73 -3.93
CA GLU A 102 -10.87 19.39 -3.12
C GLU A 102 -12.30 19.15 -3.66
N TYR A 103 -13.17 18.65 -2.77
CA TYR A 103 -14.62 18.83 -2.78
C TYR A 103 -15.54 18.12 -3.77
N GLU A 104 -15.12 17.54 -4.91
CA GLU A 104 -16.08 16.87 -5.82
C GLU A 104 -15.49 15.71 -6.66
N ASP A 105 -14.47 14.98 -6.20
CA ASP A 105 -13.83 13.95 -7.04
C ASP A 105 -14.33 12.53 -6.74
N ASP A 106 -14.82 11.86 -7.79
CA ASP A 106 -15.44 10.51 -7.84
C ASP A 106 -14.52 9.36 -7.40
N PHE A 107 -13.34 9.65 -6.83
CA PHE A 107 -12.33 8.66 -6.54
C PHE A 107 -12.46 7.98 -5.16
N GLY A 108 -13.15 8.55 -4.17
CA GLY A 108 -13.55 7.83 -2.93
C GLY A 108 -12.45 7.11 -2.11
N VAL A 109 -11.18 7.28 -2.46
CA VAL A 109 -9.98 6.62 -1.93
C VAL A 109 -9.67 6.86 -0.43
N PRO A 110 -10.10 7.96 0.22
CA PRO A 110 -9.63 8.34 1.56
C PRO A 110 -9.84 7.36 2.71
N TRP A 111 -10.79 6.44 2.61
CA TRP A 111 -11.32 5.77 3.82
C TRP A 111 -10.70 4.41 4.10
N ILE A 112 -9.98 3.82 3.15
CA ILE A 112 -9.51 2.43 3.27
C ILE A 112 -8.04 2.34 3.63
N PHE A 113 -7.20 3.26 3.14
CA PHE A 113 -5.77 3.26 3.45
C PHE A 113 -5.50 4.26 4.56
N PRO A 114 -5.27 3.82 5.81
CA PRO A 114 -4.97 4.73 6.89
C PRO A 114 -3.62 5.41 6.64
N LEU A 115 -3.58 6.72 6.90
CA LEU A 115 -2.35 7.52 6.85
C LEU A 115 -1.53 7.42 8.16
N SER A 116 -1.72 6.34 8.91
CA SER A 116 -0.94 6.04 10.10
C SER A 116 0.29 5.20 9.76
N TYR A 117 1.32 5.32 10.58
CA TYR A 117 2.51 4.48 10.46
C TYR A 117 2.18 2.99 10.58
N TYR A 118 2.86 2.19 9.76
CA TYR A 118 2.87 0.73 9.90
C TYR A 118 4.21 0.26 10.44
N LYS A 119 4.17 -0.69 11.37
CA LYS A 119 5.34 -1.36 11.95
C LYS A 119 5.54 -2.71 11.29
N GLU A 120 6.79 -3.10 11.06
CA GLU A 120 7.14 -4.43 10.57
C GLU A 120 6.61 -5.49 11.55
N ILE A 121 5.96 -6.53 11.03
CA ILE A 121 5.55 -7.72 11.78
C ILE A 121 6.74 -8.67 11.69
N GLU A 122 7.46 -8.86 12.79
CA GLU A 122 8.51 -9.87 12.87
C GLU A 122 7.85 -11.25 13.04
N ASP A 123 8.27 -12.22 12.21
CA ASP A 123 7.85 -13.63 12.28
C ASP A 123 8.54 -14.39 13.43
#